data_AF-A0A7C1G1X7-F1
#
_entry.id   AF-A0A7C1G1X7-F1
#
_cell.length_a   1.000
_cell.length_b   1.000
_cell.length_c   1.000
_cell.angle_alpha   90.00
_cell.angle_beta   90.00
_cell.angle_gamma   90.00
#
_symmetry.space_group_name_H-M   'P 1'
#
loop_
_entity.id
_entity.type
_entity.pdbx_description
1 polymer ?
#
loop_
_entity_poly.entity_id
_entity_poly.type
_entity_poly.pdbx_seq_one_letter_code
_entity_poly.pdbx_strand_id
1 'polypeptide(L)'
;MKKFMLFYSVFFLSLPGFSQNIPYPVVPDWESSPEGHVATGLGLADINGDGWKDIIVANGNDIHRQHLVVYYNRGDGSFNPVPDWESQDIDYHGQLAVSDLNADGWPDVAVSVYIGPEGFSSPGKLKIYFNNQGVLEDEPSFVSYDYYTFSCAMGDADGDGDLDIATTGGEPYQSLDDYGKIFYNNNGTFSNLPQWTSSFKFSSLDVDFG
;
A
#
# COMPACT_ATOMS: atom_id res chain seq x y z
N MET A 1 -33.41 64.81 -23.53
CA MET A 1 -33.80 63.40 -23.27
C MET A 1 -33.08 62.92 -22.02
N LYS A 2 -33.80 62.65 -20.92
CA LYS A 2 -33.23 62.16 -19.66
C LYS A 2 -33.06 60.64 -19.76
N LYS A 3 -31.84 60.11 -19.57
CA LYS A 3 -31.58 58.67 -19.50
C LYS A 3 -31.97 58.15 -18.12
N PHE A 4 -32.92 57.22 -18.08
CA PHE A 4 -33.26 56.45 -16.89
C PHE A 4 -32.17 55.40 -16.64
N MET A 5 -31.66 55.34 -15.42
CA MET A 5 -30.72 54.32 -14.96
C MET A 5 -31.50 53.29 -14.15
N LEU A 6 -31.54 52.04 -14.61
CA LEU A 6 -32.20 50.94 -13.93
C LEU A 6 -31.20 50.27 -12.97
N PHE A 7 -31.52 50.23 -11.68
CA PHE A 7 -30.77 49.43 -10.69
C PHE A 7 -31.38 48.04 -10.61
N TYR A 8 -30.58 47.01 -10.86
CA TYR A 8 -30.94 45.62 -10.58
C TYR A 8 -30.42 45.25 -9.20
N SER A 9 -31.33 44.99 -8.26
CA SER A 9 -31.00 44.40 -6.96
C SER A 9 -31.00 42.88 -7.11
N VAL A 10 -29.85 42.23 -6.91
CA VAL A 10 -29.73 40.77 -6.86
C VAL A 10 -30.02 40.33 -5.42
N PHE A 11 -31.08 39.56 -5.22
CA PHE A 11 -31.36 38.89 -3.96
C PHE A 11 -30.65 37.53 -3.96
N PHE A 12 -29.70 37.33 -3.04
CA PHE A 12 -29.19 35.99 -2.74
C PHE A 12 -30.19 35.28 -1.81
N LEU A 13 -30.91 34.30 -2.36
CA LEU A 13 -31.59 33.30 -1.54
C LEU A 13 -30.53 32.37 -0.97
N SER A 14 -30.29 32.45 0.34
CA SER A 14 -29.54 31.40 1.06
C SER A 14 -30.42 30.15 1.08
N LEU A 15 -30.13 29.18 0.21
CA LEU A 15 -30.69 27.85 0.36
C LEU A 15 -30.19 27.28 1.71
N PRO A 16 -31.05 26.71 2.56
CA PRO A 16 -30.59 26.02 3.75
C PRO A 16 -29.57 24.95 3.33
N GLY A 17 -28.44 24.90 4.04
CA GLY A 17 -27.34 23.99 3.72
C GLY A 17 -27.86 22.57 3.58
N PHE A 18 -27.68 21.98 2.40
CA PHE A 18 -27.84 20.54 2.23
C PHE A 18 -26.74 19.89 3.07
N SER A 19 -27.08 19.40 4.26
CA SER A 19 -26.33 18.30 4.85
C SER A 19 -26.60 17.10 3.94
N GLN A 20 -25.68 16.81 3.02
CA GLN A 20 -25.75 15.59 2.25
C GLN A 20 -25.37 14.46 3.21
N ASN A 21 -26.34 14.01 4.01
CA ASN A 21 -26.33 12.65 4.51
C ASN A 21 -26.43 11.77 3.26
N ILE A 22 -25.30 11.46 2.62
CA ILE A 22 -25.24 10.33 1.70
C ILE A 22 -25.25 9.13 2.64
N PRO A 23 -26.38 8.39 2.79
CA PRO A 23 -26.33 7.18 3.58
C PRO A 23 -25.42 6.22 2.81
N TYR A 24 -24.22 5.98 3.32
CA TYR A 24 -23.44 4.85 2.84
C TYR A 24 -24.31 3.60 3.00
N PRO A 25 -24.41 2.75 1.96
CA PRO A 25 -25.15 1.52 2.09
C PRO A 25 -24.54 0.67 3.21
N VAL A 26 -25.39 0.03 4.02
CA VAL A 26 -24.96 -0.86 5.11
C VAL A 26 -24.59 -2.26 4.61
N VAL A 27 -24.69 -2.47 3.29
CA VAL A 27 -24.24 -3.65 2.57
C VAL A 27 -23.22 -3.15 1.57
N PRO A 28 -22.02 -3.75 1.50
CA PRO A 28 -21.02 -3.35 0.53
C PRO A 28 -21.47 -3.65 -0.90
N ASP A 29 -21.00 -2.84 -1.85
CA ASP A 29 -21.26 -3.03 -3.28
C ASP A 29 -20.50 -4.26 -3.84
N TRP A 30 -19.42 -4.67 -3.17
CA TRP A 30 -18.60 -5.83 -3.51
C TRP A 30 -17.92 -6.42 -2.27
N GLU A 31 -17.74 -7.74 -2.26
CA GLU A 31 -16.98 -8.48 -1.24
C GLU A 31 -16.10 -9.54 -1.92
N SER A 32 -14.87 -9.72 -1.42
CA SER A 32 -13.98 -10.81 -1.84
C SER A 32 -14.44 -12.17 -1.31
N SER A 33 -14.03 -13.24 -1.98
CA SER A 33 -14.35 -14.64 -1.70
C SER A 33 -13.12 -15.54 -1.95
N PRO A 34 -12.97 -16.67 -1.22
CA PRO A 34 -13.80 -17.13 -0.11
C PRO A 34 -13.69 -16.24 1.14
N GLU A 35 -14.67 -16.36 2.03
CA GLU A 35 -14.57 -15.76 3.37
C GLU A 35 -13.39 -16.36 4.16
N GLY A 36 -12.86 -15.59 5.10
CA GLY A 36 -11.81 -16.05 6.02
C GLY A 36 -10.40 -15.56 5.70
N HIS A 37 -10.24 -14.72 4.68
CA HIS A 37 -9.01 -13.96 4.51
C HIS A 37 -8.89 -12.91 5.60
N VAL A 38 -7.70 -12.80 6.16
CA VAL A 38 -7.29 -11.71 7.04
C VAL A 38 -6.33 -10.84 6.25
N ALA A 39 -6.39 -9.53 6.41
CA ALA A 39 -5.49 -8.61 5.74
C ALA A 39 -5.19 -7.45 6.67
N THR A 40 -3.97 -6.95 6.60
CA THR A 40 -3.57 -5.77 7.38
C THR A 40 -3.26 -4.57 6.50
N GLY A 41 -2.92 -4.77 5.21
CA GLY A 41 -2.64 -3.71 4.25
C GLY A 41 -3.41 -3.81 2.94
N LEU A 42 -3.67 -2.63 2.35
CA LEU A 42 -4.32 -2.47 1.06
C LEU A 42 -3.70 -1.29 0.30
N GLY A 43 -3.51 -1.46 -1.01
CA GLY A 43 -3.08 -0.40 -1.92
C GLY A 43 -4.01 -0.28 -3.12
N LEU A 44 -3.97 0.88 -3.78
CA LEU A 44 -4.71 1.17 -5.00
C LEU A 44 -3.78 1.67 -6.10
N ALA A 45 -3.64 0.91 -7.18
CA ALA A 45 -2.86 1.29 -8.36
C ALA A 45 -3.45 0.68 -9.62
N ASP A 46 -3.12 1.25 -10.77
CA ASP A 46 -3.50 0.67 -12.06
C ASP A 46 -2.40 -0.35 -12.40
N ILE A 47 -2.57 -1.59 -11.95
CA ILE A 47 -1.55 -2.63 -12.04
C ILE A 47 -1.49 -3.18 -13.45
N ASN A 48 -2.64 -3.31 -14.11
CA ASN A 48 -2.75 -3.91 -15.44
C ASN A 48 -2.70 -2.89 -16.61
N GLY A 49 -2.67 -1.59 -16.32
CA GLY A 49 -2.50 -0.51 -17.29
C GLY A 49 -3.76 -0.20 -18.11
N ASP A 50 -4.94 -0.57 -17.62
CA ASP A 50 -6.21 -0.36 -18.31
C ASP A 50 -6.85 1.01 -18.02
N GLY A 51 -6.22 1.82 -17.16
CA GLY A 51 -6.64 3.15 -16.77
C GLY A 51 -7.49 3.19 -15.50
N TRP A 52 -7.75 2.05 -14.85
CA TRP A 52 -8.54 1.96 -13.63
C TRP A 52 -7.70 1.51 -12.44
N LYS A 53 -8.01 2.03 -11.26
CA LYS A 53 -7.34 1.60 -10.03
C LYS A 53 -7.86 0.23 -9.62
N ASP A 54 -6.93 -0.71 -9.53
CA ASP A 54 -7.06 -2.05 -8.99
C ASP A 54 -6.86 -2.05 -7.47
N ILE A 55 -7.27 -3.14 -6.83
CA ILE A 55 -7.10 -3.34 -5.38
C ILE A 55 -5.98 -4.35 -5.16
N ILE A 56 -4.94 -3.97 -4.43
CA ILE A 56 -3.85 -4.83 -3.99
C ILE A 56 -4.04 -5.09 -2.51
N VAL A 57 -4.07 -6.35 -2.08
CA VAL A 57 -4.31 -6.72 -0.68
C VAL A 57 -3.19 -7.59 -0.16
N ALA A 58 -2.54 -7.14 0.91
CA ALA A 58 -1.62 -7.93 1.71
C ALA A 58 -2.44 -8.87 2.61
N ASN A 59 -2.94 -9.99 2.07
CA ASN A 59 -3.60 -11.00 2.89
C ASN A 59 -2.56 -11.69 3.77
N GLY A 60 -2.97 -12.03 4.98
CA GLY A 60 -2.14 -12.48 6.06
C GLY A 60 -2.22 -11.50 7.23
N ASN A 61 -1.86 -12.00 8.40
CA ASN A 61 -1.65 -11.22 9.62
C ASN A 61 -0.79 -12.05 10.57
N ASP A 62 -0.81 -11.82 11.87
CA ASP A 62 -0.09 -12.64 12.87
C ASP A 62 -0.73 -14.01 13.19
N ILE A 63 -1.80 -14.40 12.49
CA ILE A 63 -2.57 -15.63 12.73
C ILE A 63 -2.55 -16.58 11.52
N HIS A 64 -2.67 -16.07 10.29
CA HIS A 64 -2.65 -16.88 9.07
C HIS A 64 -1.65 -16.34 8.05
N ARG A 65 -0.90 -17.25 7.42
CA ARG A 65 -0.08 -16.94 6.24
C ARG A 65 -0.95 -17.03 5.00
N GLN A 66 -0.92 -16.00 4.16
CA GLN A 66 -1.70 -15.97 2.93
C GLN A 66 -0.94 -15.24 1.82
N HIS A 67 -1.46 -15.33 0.60
CA HIS A 67 -0.89 -14.72 -0.59
C HIS A 67 -1.09 -13.21 -0.61
N LEU A 68 -0.16 -12.47 -1.20
CA LEU A 68 -0.46 -11.13 -1.73
C LEU A 68 -1.40 -11.31 -2.91
N VAL A 69 -2.44 -10.48 -3.03
CA VAL A 69 -3.44 -10.64 -4.10
C VAL A 69 -3.77 -9.32 -4.78
N VAL A 70 -4.22 -9.39 -6.03
CA VAL A 70 -4.77 -8.26 -6.78
C VAL A 70 -6.15 -8.60 -7.32
N TYR A 71 -7.07 -7.64 -7.20
CA TYR A 71 -8.38 -7.65 -7.85
C TYR A 71 -8.41 -6.55 -8.90
N TYR A 72 -8.56 -6.94 -10.16
CA TYR A 72 -8.60 -5.97 -11.26
C TYR A 72 -9.96 -5.32 -11.36
N ASN A 73 -9.96 -4.00 -11.47
CA ASN A 73 -11.17 -3.23 -11.68
C ASN A 73 -11.66 -3.46 -13.12
N ARG A 74 -12.97 -3.66 -13.31
CA ARG A 74 -13.56 -3.86 -14.65
C ARG A 74 -13.89 -2.55 -15.37
N GLY A 75 -13.54 -1.42 -14.78
CA GLY A 75 -13.78 -0.08 -15.31
C GLY A 75 -15.18 0.48 -15.09
N ASP A 76 -16.03 -0.30 -14.42
CA ASP A 76 -17.36 0.10 -13.96
C ASP A 76 -17.50 0.10 -12.43
N GLY A 77 -16.37 -0.08 -11.72
CA GLY A 77 -16.33 -0.20 -10.26
C GLY A 77 -16.62 -1.60 -9.75
N SER A 78 -16.81 -2.59 -10.63
CA SER A 78 -16.91 -4.00 -10.24
C SER A 78 -15.56 -4.71 -10.24
N PHE A 79 -15.46 -5.76 -9.42
CA PHE A 79 -14.28 -6.60 -9.25
C PHE A 79 -14.70 -8.08 -9.27
N ASN A 80 -13.81 -8.98 -9.67
CA ASN A 80 -14.05 -10.41 -9.45
C ASN A 80 -14.10 -10.69 -7.95
N PRO A 81 -14.96 -11.60 -7.45
CA PRO A 81 -14.95 -11.97 -6.04
C PRO A 81 -13.69 -12.74 -5.65
N VAL A 82 -13.07 -13.47 -6.58
CA VAL A 82 -11.77 -14.12 -6.38
C VAL A 82 -10.65 -13.26 -6.96
N PRO A 83 -9.42 -13.32 -6.42
CA PRO A 83 -8.29 -12.61 -6.98
C PRO A 83 -8.08 -12.89 -8.47
N ASP A 84 -7.70 -11.86 -9.21
CA ASP A 84 -7.25 -11.99 -10.60
C ASP A 84 -5.76 -12.36 -10.68
N TRP A 85 -5.00 -12.06 -9.63
CA TRP A 85 -3.62 -12.45 -9.44
C TRP A 85 -3.34 -12.76 -7.96
N GLU A 86 -2.46 -13.74 -7.72
CA GLU A 86 -1.96 -14.10 -6.39
C GLU A 86 -0.47 -14.43 -6.48
N SER A 87 0.31 -14.03 -5.46
CA SER A 87 1.72 -14.42 -5.37
C SER A 87 1.86 -15.93 -5.14
N GLN A 88 2.98 -16.55 -5.52
CA GLN A 88 3.23 -17.97 -5.27
C GLN A 88 3.56 -18.27 -3.80
N ASP A 89 4.12 -17.30 -3.10
CA ASP A 89 4.46 -17.39 -1.70
C ASP A 89 3.31 -16.98 -0.77
N ILE A 90 3.40 -17.44 0.49
CA ILE A 90 2.46 -17.08 1.55
C ILE A 90 3.21 -16.54 2.76
N ASP A 91 2.70 -15.48 3.38
CA ASP A 91 3.36 -14.87 4.53
C ASP A 91 2.38 -14.21 5.50
N TYR A 92 2.91 -13.86 6.66
CA TYR A 92 2.24 -13.03 7.66
C TYR A 92 2.41 -11.56 7.28
N HIS A 93 1.77 -11.15 6.17
CA HIS A 93 1.92 -9.81 5.63
C HIS A 93 1.43 -8.71 6.60
N GLY A 94 2.15 -7.59 6.60
CA GLY A 94 1.81 -6.32 7.22
C GLY A 94 1.19 -5.35 6.20
N GLN A 95 1.61 -4.09 6.26
CA GLN A 95 1.27 -3.08 5.26
C GLN A 95 2.10 -3.23 3.97
N LEU A 96 1.60 -2.59 2.92
CA LEU A 96 2.24 -2.52 1.62
C LEU A 96 2.27 -1.06 1.12
N ALA A 97 3.17 -0.79 0.19
CA ALA A 97 3.24 0.44 -0.60
C ALA A 97 3.29 0.09 -2.09
N VAL A 98 2.73 0.97 -2.93
CA VAL A 98 2.63 0.73 -4.38
C VAL A 98 3.09 1.98 -5.14
N SER A 99 4.09 1.83 -6.00
CA SER A 99 4.61 2.88 -6.89
C SER A 99 5.53 2.26 -7.94
N ASP A 100 5.89 3.01 -8.96
CA ASP A 100 6.90 2.61 -9.96
C ASP A 100 8.31 2.76 -9.35
N LEU A 101 8.89 1.66 -8.89
CA LEU A 101 10.20 1.64 -8.22
C LEU A 101 11.35 1.50 -9.23
N ASN A 102 11.12 0.87 -10.37
CA ASN A 102 12.17 0.64 -11.37
C ASN A 102 12.13 1.65 -12.55
N ALA A 103 11.21 2.63 -12.49
CA ALA A 103 10.97 3.68 -13.46
C ALA A 103 10.60 3.17 -14.86
N ASP A 104 9.94 2.00 -14.94
CA ASP A 104 9.52 1.40 -16.22
C ASP A 104 8.10 1.81 -16.66
N GLY A 105 7.41 2.60 -15.84
CA GLY A 105 6.05 3.08 -16.08
C GLY A 105 4.95 2.18 -15.51
N TRP A 106 5.30 1.09 -14.83
CA TRP A 106 4.35 0.16 -14.21
C TRP A 106 4.45 0.20 -12.69
N PRO A 107 3.33 0.28 -11.95
CA PRO A 107 3.39 0.27 -10.50
C PRO A 107 3.83 -1.10 -9.95
N ASP A 108 4.87 -1.08 -9.13
CA ASP A 108 5.40 -2.20 -8.37
C ASP A 108 4.83 -2.24 -6.95
N VAL A 109 4.96 -3.38 -6.27
CA VAL A 109 4.45 -3.56 -4.90
C VAL A 109 5.59 -3.89 -3.95
N ALA A 110 5.78 -3.07 -2.92
CA ALA A 110 6.59 -3.43 -1.76
C ALA A 110 5.67 -3.82 -0.60
N VAL A 111 6.01 -4.88 0.13
CA VAL A 111 5.22 -5.38 1.26
C VAL A 111 6.13 -5.78 2.41
N SER A 112 5.78 -5.33 3.61
CA SER A 112 6.41 -5.81 4.85
C SER A 112 5.82 -7.15 5.24
N VAL A 113 6.67 -8.13 5.52
CA VAL A 113 6.31 -9.37 6.19
C VAL A 113 6.58 -9.19 7.68
N TYR A 114 5.53 -9.31 8.49
CA TYR A 114 5.60 -8.97 9.91
C TYR A 114 6.52 -9.90 10.70
N ILE A 115 6.25 -11.18 10.59
CA ILE A 115 6.92 -12.26 11.30
C ILE A 115 7.15 -13.42 10.33
N GLY A 116 8.12 -14.27 10.65
CA GLY A 116 8.48 -15.41 9.80
C GLY A 116 7.58 -16.63 10.02
N PRO A 117 7.88 -17.75 9.31
CA PRO A 117 7.05 -18.96 9.34
C PRO A 117 6.83 -19.57 10.74
N GLU A 118 7.75 -19.33 11.69
CA GLU A 118 7.66 -19.81 13.08
C GLU A 118 6.97 -18.78 14.02
N GLY A 119 6.19 -17.87 13.44
CA GLY A 119 5.44 -16.82 14.15
C GLY A 119 6.36 -15.82 14.84
N PHE A 120 5.94 -15.31 16.00
CA PHE A 120 6.66 -14.28 16.76
C PHE A 120 8.10 -14.63 17.19
N SER A 121 8.50 -15.90 17.04
CA SER A 121 9.88 -16.33 17.32
C SER A 121 10.83 -16.16 16.13
N SER A 122 10.28 -15.87 14.94
CA SER A 122 11.03 -15.67 13.71
C SER A 122 10.80 -14.25 13.17
N PRO A 123 11.86 -13.51 12.81
CA PRO A 123 11.73 -12.26 12.08
C PRO A 123 11.04 -12.46 10.72
N GLY A 124 10.37 -11.42 10.27
CA GLY A 124 9.89 -11.29 8.91
C GLY A 124 10.97 -10.68 8.00
N LYS A 125 10.57 -9.83 7.05
CA LYS A 125 11.43 -9.17 6.05
C LYS A 125 10.65 -8.17 5.20
N LEU A 126 11.33 -7.38 4.40
CA LEU A 126 10.74 -6.63 3.28
C LEU A 126 10.80 -7.48 2.00
N LYS A 127 9.74 -7.42 1.21
CA LYS A 127 9.65 -8.00 -0.14
C LYS A 127 9.20 -6.96 -1.16
N ILE A 128 9.63 -7.13 -2.40
CA ILE A 128 9.18 -6.33 -3.55
C ILE A 128 8.82 -7.26 -4.69
N TYR A 129 7.70 -6.97 -5.36
CA TYR A 129 7.23 -7.62 -6.57
C TYR A 129 7.18 -6.58 -7.68
N PHE A 130 8.05 -6.72 -8.67
CA PHE A 130 8.05 -5.85 -9.84
C PHE A 130 6.94 -6.20 -10.81
N ASN A 131 6.47 -5.19 -11.53
CA ASN A 131 5.42 -5.30 -12.53
C ASN A 131 6.01 -5.31 -13.93
N ASN A 132 5.91 -6.45 -14.61
CA ASN A 132 6.40 -6.60 -15.97
C ASN A 132 5.26 -6.38 -16.97
N GLN A 133 5.01 -5.11 -17.31
CA GLN A 133 4.06 -4.72 -18.35
C GLN A 133 2.60 -5.12 -18.10
N GLY A 134 2.13 -4.92 -16.87
CA GLY A 134 0.74 -5.15 -16.47
C GLY A 134 0.53 -6.40 -15.62
N VAL A 135 1.63 -7.10 -15.28
CA VAL A 135 1.61 -8.36 -14.54
C VAL A 135 2.73 -8.34 -13.50
N LEU A 136 2.35 -8.42 -12.23
CA LEU A 136 3.29 -8.59 -11.13
C LEU A 136 4.02 -9.94 -11.26
N GLU A 137 5.31 -9.96 -10.93
CA GLU A 137 6.05 -11.21 -10.80
C GLU A 137 5.45 -12.08 -9.70
N ASP A 138 5.22 -13.37 -9.97
CA ASP A 138 4.58 -14.29 -9.02
C ASP A 138 5.43 -14.56 -7.77
N GLU A 139 6.74 -14.40 -7.86
CA GLU A 139 7.70 -14.53 -6.77
C GLU A 139 8.35 -13.16 -6.51
N PRO A 140 8.84 -12.88 -5.28
CA PRO A 140 9.45 -11.59 -4.98
C PRO A 140 10.71 -11.33 -5.82
N SER A 141 10.74 -10.21 -6.53
CA SER A 141 11.89 -9.70 -7.28
C SER A 141 13.05 -9.31 -6.34
N PHE A 142 12.71 -8.88 -5.12
CA PHE A 142 13.67 -8.59 -4.05
C PHE A 142 13.16 -9.09 -2.70
N VAL A 143 14.10 -9.56 -1.89
CA VAL A 143 13.88 -9.95 -0.49
C VAL A 143 15.04 -9.41 0.33
N SER A 144 14.74 -8.68 1.40
CA SER A 144 15.75 -8.18 2.33
C SER A 144 16.30 -9.27 3.24
N TYR A 145 17.31 -8.93 4.04
CA TYR A 145 17.66 -9.72 5.22
C TYR A 145 16.49 -9.80 6.22
N ASP A 146 16.57 -10.73 7.16
CA ASP A 146 15.51 -10.96 8.12
C ASP A 146 15.52 -9.92 9.27
N TYR A 147 14.37 -9.30 9.53
CA TYR A 147 14.11 -8.42 10.67
C TYR A 147 12.60 -8.25 10.91
N TYR A 148 12.20 -7.63 12.02
CA TYR A 148 10.80 -7.34 12.29
C TYR A 148 10.39 -5.99 11.69
N THR A 149 9.35 -6.01 10.86
CA THR A 149 8.75 -4.83 10.24
C THR A 149 7.28 -5.06 9.94
N PHE A 150 6.41 -4.11 10.26
CA PHE A 150 4.98 -4.21 10.02
C PHE A 150 4.52 -3.31 8.87
N SER A 151 5.24 -2.23 8.56
CA SER A 151 4.86 -1.31 7.50
C SER A 151 6.07 -0.82 6.70
N CYS A 152 5.80 -0.46 5.45
CA CYS A 152 6.76 0.15 4.54
C CYS A 152 6.10 1.33 3.80
N ALA A 153 6.92 2.32 3.44
CA ALA A 153 6.51 3.48 2.66
C ALA A 153 7.58 3.79 1.61
N MET A 154 7.18 4.49 0.55
CA MET A 154 8.06 4.85 -0.56
C MET A 154 8.27 6.35 -0.64
N GLY A 155 9.51 6.77 -0.89
CA GLY A 155 9.87 8.19 -1.02
C GLY A 155 11.35 8.35 -1.36
N ASP A 156 11.70 9.44 -2.04
CA ASP A 156 13.09 9.76 -2.40
C ASP A 156 13.83 10.31 -1.17
N ALA A 157 14.54 9.44 -0.46
CA ALA A 157 15.14 9.75 0.84
C ALA A 157 16.55 10.34 0.71
N ASP A 158 17.29 9.98 -0.33
CA ASP A 158 18.65 10.46 -0.57
C ASP A 158 18.76 11.55 -1.67
N GLY A 159 17.66 11.83 -2.37
CA GLY A 159 17.54 12.91 -3.34
C GLY A 159 18.10 12.56 -4.72
N ASP A 160 18.24 11.28 -5.05
CA ASP A 160 18.74 10.81 -6.34
C ASP A 160 17.65 10.70 -7.43
N GLY A 161 16.39 10.79 -7.02
CA GLY A 161 15.22 10.77 -7.90
C GLY A 161 14.57 9.39 -8.04
N ASP A 162 15.15 8.34 -7.48
CA ASP A 162 14.53 7.03 -7.33
C ASP A 162 13.74 6.97 -6.01
N LEU A 163 12.60 6.29 -6.00
CA LEU A 163 11.86 6.10 -4.74
C LEU A 163 12.55 5.02 -3.89
N ASP A 164 12.96 5.40 -2.68
CA ASP A 164 13.49 4.50 -1.67
C ASP A 164 12.38 3.88 -0.82
N ILE A 165 12.74 2.88 -0.01
CA ILE A 165 11.79 2.22 0.89
C ILE A 165 12.19 2.42 2.34
N ALA A 166 11.34 3.13 3.09
CA ALA A 166 11.43 3.18 4.53
C ALA A 166 10.60 2.05 5.14
N THR A 167 11.11 1.40 6.18
CA THR A 167 10.39 0.35 6.90
C THR A 167 10.35 0.63 8.39
N THR A 168 9.26 0.23 9.04
CA THR A 168 9.20 0.23 10.51
C THR A 168 10.27 -0.68 11.10
N GLY A 169 10.60 -0.40 12.37
CA GLY A 169 11.48 -1.24 13.18
C GLY A 169 10.75 -1.84 14.36
N GLY A 170 11.12 -3.08 14.68
CA GLY A 170 10.77 -3.77 15.92
C GLY A 170 9.49 -4.59 15.86
N GLU A 171 9.17 -5.22 17.00
CA GLU A 171 8.00 -6.07 17.20
C GLU A 171 7.41 -5.74 18.59
N PRO A 172 6.26 -5.02 18.66
CA PRO A 172 5.77 -4.49 19.92
C PRO A 172 5.16 -5.53 20.86
N TYR A 173 4.63 -6.66 20.39
CA TYR A 173 3.95 -7.64 21.25
C TYR A 173 4.91 -8.36 22.20
N GLN A 174 6.15 -8.59 21.78
CA GLN A 174 7.23 -9.15 22.60
C GLN A 174 8.25 -8.11 23.06
N SER A 175 7.98 -6.81 22.81
CA SER A 175 8.85 -5.70 23.19
C SER A 175 10.27 -5.82 22.61
N LEU A 176 10.36 -6.19 21.34
CA LEU A 176 11.61 -6.28 20.60
C LEU A 176 11.85 -4.98 19.82
N ASP A 177 12.57 -4.04 20.42
CA ASP A 177 12.93 -2.81 19.73
C ASP A 177 14.02 -3.03 18.67
N ASP A 178 13.86 -2.37 17.52
CA ASP A 178 14.87 -2.34 16.46
C ASP A 178 15.00 -0.93 15.88
N TYR A 179 16.00 -0.72 15.04
CA TYR A 179 16.16 0.53 14.31
C TYR A 179 15.13 0.62 13.19
N GLY A 180 14.58 1.82 12.97
CA GLY A 180 13.93 2.15 11.69
C GLY A 180 14.97 2.11 10.57
N LYS A 181 14.56 1.77 9.35
CA LYS A 181 15.48 1.49 8.24
C LYS A 181 15.00 2.18 6.97
N ILE A 182 15.94 2.57 6.11
CA ILE A 182 15.67 2.94 4.73
C ILE A 182 16.61 2.13 3.83
N PHE A 183 16.03 1.49 2.82
CA PHE A 183 16.71 0.80 1.74
C PHE A 183 16.72 1.73 0.54
N TYR A 184 17.90 2.18 0.12
CA TYR A 184 17.96 3.02 -1.06
C TYR A 184 17.84 2.19 -2.32
N ASN A 185 17.00 2.68 -3.20
CA ASN A 185 16.78 2.16 -4.52
C ASN A 185 17.81 2.76 -5.48
N ASN A 186 18.31 1.98 -6.42
CA ASN A 186 19.18 2.46 -7.48
C ASN A 186 18.62 1.91 -8.80
N ASN A 187 17.61 2.58 -9.33
CA ASN A 187 16.88 2.24 -10.54
C ASN A 187 16.39 0.77 -10.53
N GLY A 188 15.59 0.41 -9.53
CA GLY A 188 15.05 -0.94 -9.31
C GLY A 188 16.03 -1.93 -8.67
N THR A 189 17.23 -1.49 -8.28
CA THR A 189 18.22 -2.36 -7.63
C THR A 189 18.40 -1.99 -6.16
N PHE A 190 18.22 -2.97 -5.27
CA PHE A 190 18.32 -2.79 -3.83
C PHE A 190 19.49 -3.60 -3.24
N SER A 191 20.15 -3.01 -2.24
CA SER A 191 21.05 -3.75 -1.35
C SER A 191 20.23 -4.62 -0.39
N ASN A 192 20.75 -5.79 -0.04
CA ASN A 192 20.13 -6.65 0.97
C ASN A 192 20.19 -6.05 2.40
N LEU A 193 21.01 -5.03 2.62
CA LEU A 193 21.15 -4.29 3.88
C LEU A 193 20.70 -2.84 3.70
N PRO A 194 20.10 -2.21 4.73
CA PRO A 194 19.64 -0.84 4.65
C PRO A 194 20.82 0.12 4.61
N GLN A 195 20.72 1.16 3.80
CA GLN A 195 21.73 2.21 3.70
C GLN A 195 21.59 3.25 4.82
N TRP A 196 20.41 3.37 5.43
CA TRP A 196 20.20 4.23 6.60
C TRP A 196 19.47 3.50 7.72
N THR A 197 19.84 3.83 8.96
CA THR A 197 19.14 3.38 10.17
C THR A 197 18.98 4.51 11.17
N SER A 198 17.90 4.49 11.96
CA SER A 198 17.72 5.45 13.05
C SER A 198 18.85 5.36 14.09
N SER A 199 19.08 6.44 14.84
CA SER A 199 20.12 6.50 15.88
C SER A 199 19.71 5.83 17.20
N PHE A 200 18.43 5.49 17.35
CA PHE A 200 17.86 4.80 18.51
C PHE A 200 16.86 3.74 18.04
N LYS A 201 16.61 2.77 18.90
CA LYS A 201 15.67 1.69 18.66
C LYS A 201 14.28 2.02 19.18
N PHE A 202 13.27 1.48 18.52
CA PHE A 202 11.87 1.60 18.89
C PHE A 202 11.09 0.42 18.32
N SER A 203 9.83 0.30 18.74
CA SER A 203 8.85 -0.57 18.12
C SER A 203 7.77 0.30 17.48
N SER A 204 7.52 0.07 16.19
CA SER A 204 6.58 0.87 15.39
C SER A 204 5.79 -0.02 14.44
N LEU A 205 4.53 0.33 14.24
CA LEU A 205 3.64 -0.37 13.33
C LEU A 205 3.37 0.43 12.05
N ASP A 206 3.80 1.68 11.98
CA ASP A 206 3.56 2.52 10.81
C ASP A 206 4.75 3.43 10.48
N VAL A 207 4.92 3.71 9.19
CA VAL A 207 5.94 4.57 8.61
C VAL A 207 5.34 5.23 7.37
N ASP A 208 5.66 6.50 7.14
CA ASP A 208 5.21 7.24 5.97
C ASP A 208 6.28 8.25 5.53
N PHE A 209 6.27 8.62 4.25
CA PHE A 209 7.02 9.77 3.74
C PHE A 209 6.08 10.97 3.65
N GLY A 210 6.50 12.09 4.25
CA GLY A 210 5.71 13.32 4.34
C GLY A 210 5.94 14.32 3.22
#